data_AF-A0A376KU42-F1
#
_entry.id   AF-A0A376KU42-F1
#
_cell.length_a   1.000
_cell.length_b   1.000
_cell.length_c   1.000
_cell.angle_alpha   90.00
_cell.angle_beta   90.00
_cell.angle_gamma   90.00
#
_symmetry.space_group_name_H-M   'P 1'
#
loop_
_entity.id
_entity.type
_entity.pdbx_description
1 polymer ?
#
loop_
_entity_poly.entity_id
_entity_poly.type
_entity_poly.pdbx_seq_one_letter_code
_entity_poly.pdbx_strand_id
1 'polypeptide(L)'
;MGTLRTDADGALGNTRELNISNAAIVDLNGSTQTVETFTGQMGSTVLFKEGALTVNKGGISQGELTGGGNLNVTGGTLAIEGLNARYNALTSISPNAEVSLDNTQGLGRGNIANDGLLTLKNVTGELRNSISGKGIVSATARTDVELDGDNSRFVGQFNIDTGSALSVNEQKNLGDASVINNGLLTISTERSWAMTHSISGSGDMTKLGTGILTLNNDSAAYQGTTDIVGGEIAFGSDSAINMASQHINIHNSGVMSGNVTTAGDVNVMPGGTLRVAKTTIGGNLENGGTVSNE
;
A
#
# COMPACT_ATOMS: atom_id res chain seq x y z
N MET A 1 -24.33 27.43 12.79
CA MET A 1 -24.34 26.46 11.68
C MET A 1 -24.62 27.22 10.41
N GLY A 2 -23.65 27.30 9.51
CA GLY A 2 -23.78 27.96 8.22
C GLY A 2 -23.48 26.99 7.09
N THR A 3 -24.15 27.14 5.96
CA THR A 3 -23.87 26.36 4.75
C THR A 3 -23.44 27.33 3.67
N LEU A 4 -22.22 27.15 3.17
CA LEU A 4 -21.76 27.77 1.94
C LEU A 4 -22.02 26.79 0.80
N ARG A 5 -22.89 27.15 -0.14
CA ARG A 5 -23.15 26.35 -1.33
C ARG A 5 -22.59 27.04 -2.56
N THR A 6 -21.90 26.31 -3.43
CA THR A 6 -21.40 26.81 -4.70
C THR A 6 -22.27 26.31 -5.84
N ASP A 7 -22.92 27.23 -6.57
CA ASP A 7 -23.82 26.92 -7.69
C ASP A 7 -23.19 27.22 -9.07
N ALA A 8 -21.90 27.55 -9.10
CA ALA A 8 -21.13 27.81 -10.31
C ALA A 8 -19.66 27.44 -10.11
N ASP A 9 -18.99 27.05 -11.19
CA ASP A 9 -17.55 26.79 -11.17
C ASP A 9 -16.78 28.07 -10.80
N GLY A 10 -15.78 27.93 -9.93
CA GLY A 10 -14.96 29.05 -9.47
C GLY A 10 -15.71 30.08 -8.61
N ALA A 11 -16.87 29.74 -8.05
CA ALA A 11 -17.62 30.61 -7.13
C ALA A 11 -16.82 31.05 -5.90
N LEU A 12 -15.81 30.27 -5.48
CA LEU A 12 -14.88 30.67 -4.41
C LEU A 12 -13.83 31.70 -4.88
N GLY A 13 -13.73 31.99 -6.18
CA GLY A 13 -12.73 32.90 -6.75
C GLY A 13 -11.29 32.49 -6.39
N ASN A 14 -10.41 33.48 -6.22
CA ASN A 14 -9.00 33.26 -5.84
C ASN A 14 -8.85 33.04 -4.32
N THR A 15 -9.56 32.07 -3.76
CA THR A 15 -9.55 31.82 -2.32
C THR A 15 -8.19 31.30 -1.85
N ARG A 16 -7.52 32.09 -1.00
CA ARG A 16 -6.24 31.71 -0.38
C ARG A 16 -6.36 30.58 0.65
N GLU A 17 -7.47 30.52 1.36
CA GLU A 17 -7.75 29.47 2.34
C GLU A 17 -9.25 29.25 2.41
N LEU A 18 -9.68 28.01 2.19
CA LEU A 18 -11.03 27.58 2.55
C LEU A 18 -10.97 27.01 3.98
N ASN A 19 -11.39 27.82 4.94
CA ASN A 19 -11.47 27.44 6.35
C ASN A 19 -12.93 27.14 6.72
N ILE A 20 -13.23 25.89 7.09
CA ILE A 20 -14.56 25.44 7.46
C ILE A 20 -14.56 25.17 8.95
N SER A 21 -15.28 26.03 9.68
CA SER A 21 -15.40 25.90 11.12
C SER A 21 -16.25 24.70 11.54
N ASN A 22 -16.15 24.32 12.81
CA ASN A 22 -17.03 23.33 13.43
C ASN A 22 -18.52 23.58 13.08
N ALA A 23 -19.22 22.51 12.70
CA ALA A 23 -20.64 22.50 12.31
C ALA A 23 -21.00 23.41 11.11
N ALA A 24 -20.01 23.91 10.37
CA ALA A 24 -20.23 24.55 9.08
C ALA A 24 -20.11 23.52 7.95
N ILE A 25 -20.85 23.78 6.86
CA ILE A 25 -20.92 22.91 5.70
C ILE A 25 -20.49 23.69 4.47
N VAL A 26 -19.64 23.08 3.64
CA VAL A 26 -19.44 23.49 2.25
C VAL A 26 -20.13 22.47 1.36
N ASP A 27 -21.06 22.92 0.54
CA ASP A 27 -21.79 22.11 -0.44
C ASP A 27 -21.34 22.49 -1.85
N LEU A 28 -20.53 21.64 -2.49
CA LEU A 28 -20.02 21.89 -3.84
C LEU A 28 -21.13 21.81 -4.89
N ASN A 29 -22.24 21.12 -4.60
CA ASN A 29 -23.41 21.02 -5.46
C ASN A 29 -23.08 20.78 -6.95
N GLY A 30 -22.15 19.86 -7.23
CA GLY A 30 -21.77 19.51 -8.61
C GLY A 30 -20.81 20.49 -9.30
N SER A 31 -20.44 21.60 -8.64
CA SER A 31 -19.52 22.61 -9.20
C SER A 31 -18.06 22.33 -8.87
N THR A 32 -17.16 22.92 -9.66
CA THR A 32 -15.71 22.83 -9.51
C THR A 32 -15.16 24.08 -8.82
N GLN A 33 -14.46 23.88 -7.71
CA GLN A 33 -13.81 24.94 -6.95
C GLN A 33 -12.32 24.71 -6.84
N THR A 34 -11.57 25.82 -6.76
CA THR A 34 -10.12 25.81 -6.53
C THR A 34 -9.79 26.71 -5.36
N VAL A 35 -8.99 26.20 -4.43
CA VAL A 35 -8.48 26.95 -3.28
C VAL A 35 -6.98 26.72 -3.17
N GLU A 36 -6.28 27.70 -2.59
CA GLU A 36 -4.86 27.51 -2.33
C GLU A 36 -4.64 26.51 -1.17
N THR A 37 -5.21 26.77 0.00
CA THR A 37 -5.10 25.88 1.19
C THR A 37 -6.49 25.45 1.68
N PHE A 38 -6.60 24.26 2.23
CA PHE A 38 -7.83 23.73 2.83
C PHE A 38 -7.68 23.50 4.35
N THR A 39 -8.63 24.00 5.13
CA THR A 39 -8.70 23.78 6.59
C THR A 39 -10.11 23.37 6.97
N GLY A 40 -10.39 22.07 7.07
CA GLY A 40 -11.62 21.55 7.64
C GLY A 40 -11.45 21.25 9.12
N GLN A 41 -12.09 22.01 10.01
CA GLN A 41 -12.03 21.74 11.46
C GLN A 41 -12.87 20.50 11.82
N MET A 42 -12.59 19.91 12.98
CA MET A 42 -13.41 18.82 13.51
C MET A 42 -14.90 19.21 13.55
N GLY A 43 -15.75 18.34 13.01
CA GLY A 43 -17.20 18.56 12.91
C GLY A 43 -17.64 19.48 11.76
N SER A 44 -16.73 19.94 10.90
CA SER A 44 -17.10 20.53 9.61
C SER A 44 -17.48 19.45 8.59
N THR A 45 -18.14 19.83 7.50
CA THR A 45 -18.49 18.90 6.42
C THR A 45 -18.22 19.51 5.04
N VAL A 46 -17.66 18.72 4.13
CA VAL A 46 -17.63 18.99 2.69
C VAL A 46 -18.53 17.98 1.98
N LEU A 47 -19.61 18.47 1.37
CA LEU A 47 -20.50 17.70 0.51
C LEU A 47 -20.03 17.87 -0.94
N PHE A 48 -19.45 16.82 -1.54
CA PHE A 48 -18.97 16.91 -2.92
C PHE A 48 -20.12 16.90 -3.95
N LYS A 49 -21.11 16.00 -3.80
CA LYS A 49 -22.27 15.89 -4.70
C LYS A 49 -21.90 15.95 -6.20
N GLU A 50 -20.94 15.14 -6.61
CA GLU A 50 -20.36 15.10 -7.97
C GLU A 50 -19.57 16.36 -8.38
N GLY A 51 -19.35 17.30 -7.46
CA GLY A 51 -18.50 18.46 -7.65
C GLY A 51 -17.02 18.15 -7.44
N ALA A 52 -16.18 19.14 -7.71
CA ALA A 52 -14.73 19.00 -7.61
C ALA A 52 -14.12 20.06 -6.70
N LEU A 53 -13.20 19.66 -5.82
CA LEU A 53 -12.38 20.58 -5.03
C LEU A 53 -10.92 20.37 -5.38
N THR A 54 -10.28 21.43 -5.89
CA THR A 54 -8.84 21.47 -6.15
C THR A 54 -8.14 22.24 -5.03
N VAL A 55 -7.12 21.64 -4.42
CA VAL A 55 -6.32 22.18 -3.32
C VAL A 55 -4.86 22.31 -3.77
N ASN A 56 -4.36 23.54 -3.91
CA ASN A 56 -3.06 23.79 -4.53
C ASN A 56 -1.84 23.67 -3.60
N LYS A 57 -2.04 23.81 -2.29
CA LYS A 57 -0.97 23.90 -1.27
C LYS A 57 -1.25 23.06 -0.03
N GLY A 58 -2.11 22.04 -0.16
CA GLY A 58 -2.45 21.13 0.91
C GLY A 58 -3.26 21.78 2.02
N GLY A 59 -3.02 21.32 3.25
CA GLY A 59 -3.72 21.76 4.46
C GLY A 59 -4.16 20.58 5.33
N ILE A 60 -5.29 20.72 6.01
CA ILE A 60 -5.80 19.72 6.95
C ILE A 60 -7.31 19.53 6.82
N SER A 61 -7.76 18.28 6.87
CA SER A 61 -9.15 17.87 6.88
C SER A 61 -9.44 17.03 8.13
N GLN A 62 -9.96 17.65 9.18
CA GLN A 62 -10.44 16.98 10.39
C GLN A 62 -11.96 16.80 10.40
N GLY A 63 -12.65 17.35 9.40
CA GLY A 63 -14.09 17.24 9.20
C GLY A 63 -14.47 16.06 8.29
N GLU A 64 -15.77 15.89 8.09
CA GLU A 64 -16.32 14.86 7.20
C GLU A 64 -16.21 15.30 5.72
N LEU A 65 -15.60 14.47 4.89
CA LEU A 65 -15.73 14.49 3.43
C LEU A 65 -16.81 13.48 3.04
N THR A 66 -17.72 13.83 2.12
CA THR A 66 -18.81 12.93 1.72
C THR A 66 -19.32 13.18 0.31
N GLY A 67 -19.87 12.12 -0.31
CA GLY A 67 -20.37 12.14 -1.70
C GLY A 67 -19.34 11.71 -2.74
N GLY A 68 -19.79 11.59 -4.00
CA GLY A 68 -18.96 11.40 -5.20
C GLY A 68 -18.48 12.73 -5.78
N GLY A 69 -17.65 12.68 -6.82
CA GLY A 69 -16.98 13.84 -7.42
C GLY A 69 -15.45 13.70 -7.44
N ASN A 70 -14.73 14.81 -7.27
CA ASN A 70 -13.26 14.83 -7.36
C ASN A 70 -12.60 15.66 -6.25
N LEU A 71 -11.60 15.10 -5.57
CA LEU A 71 -10.63 15.87 -4.78
C LEU A 71 -9.30 15.87 -5.52
N ASN A 72 -8.83 17.03 -5.95
CA ASN A 72 -7.56 17.17 -6.66
C ASN A 72 -6.56 17.87 -5.74
N VAL A 73 -5.51 17.16 -5.32
CA VAL A 73 -4.40 17.73 -4.55
C VAL A 73 -3.24 17.94 -5.50
N THR A 74 -2.95 19.20 -5.80
CA THR A 74 -1.98 19.58 -6.86
C THR A 74 -0.64 20.03 -6.30
N GLY A 75 -0.57 20.33 -5.00
CA GLY A 75 0.68 20.60 -4.29
C GLY A 75 0.50 20.65 -2.77
N GLY A 76 1.63 20.59 -2.06
CA GLY A 76 1.67 20.56 -0.60
C GLY A 76 1.14 19.25 -0.01
N THR A 77 1.13 19.17 1.32
CA THR A 77 0.58 18.01 2.05
C THR A 77 -0.82 18.33 2.52
N LEU A 78 -1.80 17.54 2.08
CA LEU A 78 -3.14 17.51 2.65
C LEU A 78 -3.24 16.35 3.65
N ALA A 79 -3.27 16.67 4.93
CA ALA A 79 -3.57 15.69 5.98
C ALA A 79 -5.08 15.47 6.05
N ILE A 80 -5.53 14.23 5.90
CA ILE A 80 -6.93 13.84 6.09
C ILE A 80 -6.99 12.97 7.34
N GLU A 81 -7.64 13.52 8.35
CA GLU A 81 -7.74 12.96 9.68
C GLU A 81 -9.14 12.40 9.91
N GLY A 82 -9.20 11.16 10.39
CA GLY A 82 -10.43 10.48 10.73
C GLY A 82 -11.13 9.78 9.56
N LEU A 83 -12.31 9.24 9.88
CA LEU A 83 -13.10 8.37 9.01
C LEU A 83 -14.01 9.19 8.07
N ASN A 84 -13.99 8.85 6.77
CA ASN A 84 -14.91 9.40 5.76
C ASN A 84 -15.71 8.28 5.06
N ALA A 85 -16.49 7.51 5.82
CA ALA A 85 -17.18 6.30 5.34
C ALA A 85 -18.11 6.51 4.14
N ARG A 86 -18.62 7.73 3.96
CA ARG A 86 -19.57 8.11 2.89
C ARG A 86 -18.91 8.85 1.73
N TYR A 87 -17.59 9.00 1.78
CA TYR A 87 -16.81 9.60 0.70
C TYR A 87 -16.54 8.58 -0.41
N ASN A 88 -16.85 8.95 -1.64
CA ASN A 88 -16.68 8.12 -2.82
C ASN A 88 -16.14 8.91 -4.03
N ALA A 89 -15.60 10.10 -3.80
CA ALA A 89 -15.01 10.90 -4.87
C ALA A 89 -13.62 10.36 -5.26
N LEU A 90 -13.26 10.55 -6.54
CA LEU A 90 -11.92 10.28 -7.04
C LEU A 90 -10.93 11.26 -6.39
N THR A 91 -9.92 10.72 -5.73
CA THR A 91 -8.81 11.53 -5.21
C THR A 91 -7.65 11.49 -6.20
N SER A 92 -7.27 12.64 -6.75
CA SER A 92 -6.10 12.79 -7.64
C SER A 92 -4.95 13.46 -6.89
N ILE A 93 -3.79 12.82 -6.84
CA ILE A 93 -2.58 13.33 -6.17
C ILE A 93 -1.52 13.60 -7.26
N SER A 94 -1.16 14.86 -7.44
CA SER A 94 -0.21 15.28 -8.49
C SER A 94 1.27 15.04 -8.09
N PRO A 95 2.23 15.03 -9.04
CA PRO A 95 3.66 14.72 -8.79
C PRO A 95 4.41 15.52 -7.70
N ASN A 96 3.84 16.59 -7.16
CA ASN A 96 4.43 17.38 -6.07
C ASN A 96 3.48 17.57 -4.88
N ALA A 97 2.46 16.72 -4.80
CA ALA A 97 1.46 16.73 -3.74
C ALA A 97 1.61 15.49 -2.86
N GLU A 98 1.19 15.64 -1.61
CA GLU A 98 1.03 14.55 -0.67
C GLU A 98 -0.40 14.53 -0.13
N VAL A 99 -0.98 13.34 -0.02
CA VAL A 99 -2.13 13.09 0.86
C VAL A 99 -1.66 12.18 1.98
N SER A 100 -1.83 12.64 3.22
CA SER A 100 -1.47 11.88 4.42
C SER A 100 -2.74 11.42 5.13
N LEU A 101 -2.85 10.12 5.40
CA LEU A 101 -3.99 9.51 6.08
C LEU A 101 -3.56 9.00 7.46
N ASP A 102 -4.38 9.26 8.48
CA ASP A 102 -4.31 8.64 9.80
C ASP A 102 -5.37 7.53 10.00
N ASN A 103 -6.16 7.26 8.96
CA ASN A 103 -7.24 6.29 8.96
C ASN A 103 -7.35 5.62 7.58
N THR A 104 -7.48 4.30 7.52
CA THR A 104 -7.61 3.55 6.25
C THR A 104 -8.85 3.91 5.45
N GLN A 105 -9.87 4.48 6.09
CA GLN A 105 -11.09 4.96 5.45
C GLN A 105 -11.16 6.49 5.38
N GLY A 106 -10.02 7.18 5.51
CA GLY A 106 -9.92 8.64 5.35
C GLY A 106 -10.31 9.11 3.95
N LEU A 107 -10.10 8.30 2.92
CA LEU A 107 -10.60 8.51 1.56
C LEU A 107 -11.80 7.61 1.22
N GLY A 108 -12.53 7.12 2.23
CA GLY A 108 -13.74 6.32 2.06
C GLY A 108 -13.58 5.14 1.10
N ARG A 109 -14.39 5.12 0.03
CA ARG A 109 -14.40 4.09 -1.02
C ARG A 109 -13.98 4.60 -2.41
N GLY A 110 -13.65 5.88 -2.52
CA GLY A 110 -13.28 6.50 -3.79
C GLY A 110 -11.97 5.95 -4.35
N ASN A 111 -11.81 5.96 -5.67
CA ASN A 111 -10.54 5.59 -6.30
C ASN A 111 -9.46 6.64 -6.00
N ILE A 112 -8.20 6.21 -6.07
CA ILE A 112 -7.03 7.08 -5.90
C ILE A 112 -6.21 7.04 -7.20
N ALA A 113 -6.10 8.19 -7.87
CA ALA A 113 -5.14 8.42 -8.95
C ALA A 113 -3.90 9.07 -8.34
N ASN A 114 -2.88 8.26 -8.03
CA ASN A 114 -1.69 8.69 -7.34
C ASN A 114 -0.51 8.83 -8.30
N ASP A 115 -0.16 10.07 -8.65
CA ASP A 115 1.10 10.41 -9.32
C ASP A 115 2.08 11.15 -8.38
N GLY A 116 1.66 11.44 -7.13
CA GLY A 116 2.46 12.06 -6.08
C GLY A 116 2.78 11.10 -4.94
N LEU A 117 2.51 11.51 -3.69
CA LEU A 117 2.71 10.71 -2.50
C LEU A 117 1.40 10.46 -1.75
N LEU A 118 1.06 9.20 -1.50
CA LEU A 118 0.04 8.79 -0.53
C LEU A 118 0.75 8.23 0.70
N THR A 119 0.63 8.91 1.84
CA THR A 119 1.24 8.49 3.11
C THR A 119 0.20 7.87 4.03
N LEU A 120 0.42 6.63 4.44
CA LEU A 120 -0.31 5.95 5.52
C LEU A 120 0.51 6.10 6.80
N LYS A 121 0.06 6.93 7.73
CA LYS A 121 0.83 7.32 8.93
C LYS A 121 0.15 6.86 10.22
N ASN A 122 0.75 5.89 10.91
CA ASN A 122 0.19 5.33 12.15
C ASN A 122 -1.23 4.79 11.95
N VAL A 123 -1.44 4.07 10.85
CA VAL A 123 -2.75 3.56 10.43
C VAL A 123 -2.82 2.05 10.57
N THR A 124 -3.96 1.52 11.00
CA THR A 124 -4.22 0.07 10.98
C THR A 124 -5.53 -0.27 10.27
N GLY A 125 -5.58 -1.45 9.65
CA GLY A 125 -6.79 -2.01 9.01
C GLY A 125 -6.70 -2.12 7.50
N GLU A 126 -7.85 -2.16 6.82
CA GLU A 126 -7.92 -2.43 5.37
C GLU A 126 -8.08 -1.16 4.53
N LEU A 127 -7.11 -0.90 3.64
CA LEU A 127 -7.22 0.09 2.58
C LEU A 127 -7.87 -0.56 1.35
N ARG A 128 -9.15 -0.28 1.14
CA ARG A 128 -9.95 -0.89 0.05
C ARG A 128 -10.00 -0.06 -1.23
N ASN A 129 -9.40 1.13 -1.22
CA ASN A 129 -9.39 2.03 -2.36
C ASN A 129 -8.57 1.40 -3.50
N SER A 130 -9.08 1.46 -4.73
CA SER A 130 -8.30 1.15 -5.92
C SER A 130 -7.31 2.28 -6.20
N ILE A 131 -6.04 1.93 -6.35
CA ILE A 131 -4.93 2.84 -6.61
C ILE A 131 -4.49 2.67 -8.08
N SER A 132 -4.18 3.78 -8.71
CA SER A 132 -3.61 3.84 -10.06
C SER A 132 -2.55 4.94 -10.14
N GLY A 133 -1.77 4.96 -11.22
CA GLY A 133 -0.76 6.00 -11.45
C GLY A 133 0.66 5.52 -11.12
N LYS A 134 1.58 6.47 -11.06
CA LYS A 134 3.04 6.23 -10.97
C LYS A 134 3.68 6.75 -9.67
N GLY A 135 2.87 7.26 -8.75
CA GLY A 135 3.32 7.83 -7.50
C GLY A 135 3.82 6.80 -6.49
N ILE A 136 4.02 7.27 -5.26
CA ILE A 136 4.49 6.47 -4.14
C ILE A 136 3.35 6.29 -3.13
N VAL A 137 3.20 5.08 -2.59
CA VAL A 137 2.40 4.80 -1.41
C VAL A 137 3.36 4.42 -0.28
N SER A 138 3.36 5.17 0.82
CA SER A 138 4.32 4.99 1.93
C SER A 138 3.62 4.61 3.23
N ALA A 139 3.95 3.45 3.79
CA ALA A 139 3.53 3.02 5.13
C ALA A 139 4.58 3.43 6.17
N THR A 140 4.20 4.32 7.08
CA THR A 140 5.10 4.99 8.02
C THR A 140 4.58 4.96 9.45
N ALA A 141 5.47 5.18 10.42
CA ALA A 141 5.09 5.42 11.82
C ALA A 141 4.19 4.33 12.44
N ARG A 142 4.60 3.05 12.35
CA ARG A 142 3.88 1.89 12.91
C ARG A 142 2.55 1.58 12.20
N THR A 143 2.46 1.92 10.91
CA THR A 143 1.34 1.52 10.07
C THR A 143 1.31 0.00 9.91
N ASP A 144 0.13 -0.61 9.94
CA ASP A 144 -0.12 -2.03 9.68
C ASP A 144 -1.39 -2.16 8.84
N VAL A 145 -1.24 -2.21 7.52
CA VAL A 145 -2.35 -2.11 6.57
C VAL A 145 -2.42 -3.29 5.63
N GLU A 146 -3.63 -3.83 5.47
CA GLU A 146 -3.97 -4.74 4.37
C GLU A 146 -4.41 -3.93 3.15
N LEU A 147 -3.75 -4.14 2.01
CA LEU A 147 -4.19 -3.61 0.73
C LEU A 147 -5.21 -4.59 0.14
N ASP A 148 -6.47 -4.18 0.06
CA ASP A 148 -7.58 -5.01 -0.45
C ASP A 148 -8.13 -4.48 -1.80
N GLY A 149 -7.76 -3.26 -2.18
CA GLY A 149 -8.16 -2.65 -3.44
C GLY A 149 -7.63 -3.38 -4.68
N ASP A 150 -8.33 -3.22 -5.81
CA ASP A 150 -7.80 -3.59 -7.13
C ASP A 150 -6.84 -2.48 -7.60
N ASN A 151 -5.54 -2.76 -7.49
CA ASN A 151 -4.46 -1.85 -7.82
C ASN A 151 -3.77 -2.27 -9.14
N SER A 152 -4.43 -3.05 -10.00
CA SER A 152 -3.89 -3.52 -11.29
C SER A 152 -3.43 -2.42 -12.24
N ARG A 153 -3.76 -1.15 -11.97
CA ARG A 153 -3.32 0.03 -12.75
C ARG A 153 -2.28 0.88 -12.01
N PHE A 154 -1.80 0.43 -10.86
CA PHE A 154 -0.73 1.09 -10.14
C PHE A 154 0.61 0.52 -10.59
N VAL A 155 1.45 1.39 -11.14
CA VAL A 155 2.78 1.08 -11.70
C VAL A 155 3.87 1.88 -10.98
N GLY A 156 3.57 2.33 -9.76
CA GLY A 156 4.42 3.18 -8.95
C GLY A 156 5.32 2.39 -7.99
N GLN A 157 5.33 2.83 -6.74
CA GLN A 157 6.15 2.21 -5.69
C GLN A 157 5.41 2.15 -4.35
N PHE A 158 5.52 1.02 -3.66
CA PHE A 158 5.20 0.89 -2.25
C PHE A 158 6.47 1.00 -1.40
N ASN A 159 6.44 1.87 -0.39
CA ASN A 159 7.48 1.99 0.62
C ASN A 159 6.92 1.49 1.96
N ILE A 160 7.68 0.63 2.63
CA ILE A 160 7.36 0.12 3.97
C ILE A 160 8.49 0.52 4.89
N ASP A 161 8.26 1.51 5.76
CA ASP A 161 9.28 1.97 6.70
C ASP A 161 9.47 0.97 7.84
N THR A 162 10.65 1.02 8.46
CA THR A 162 10.96 0.25 9.67
C THR A 162 9.87 0.41 10.73
N GLY A 163 9.42 -0.73 11.26
CA GLY A 163 8.34 -0.79 12.24
C GLY A 163 6.93 -0.69 11.66
N SER A 164 6.78 -0.56 10.34
CA SER A 164 5.49 -0.63 9.63
C SER A 164 5.35 -1.93 8.85
N ALA A 165 4.12 -2.27 8.48
CA ALA A 165 3.77 -3.47 7.75
C ALA A 165 2.74 -3.18 6.64
N LEU A 166 2.89 -3.90 5.52
CA LEU A 166 1.83 -4.04 4.51
C LEU A 166 1.54 -5.53 4.30
N SER A 167 0.25 -5.85 4.15
CA SER A 167 -0.21 -7.19 3.79
C SER A 167 -1.05 -7.19 2.52
N VAL A 168 -0.96 -8.27 1.75
CA VAL A 168 -1.72 -8.49 0.51
C VAL A 168 -2.19 -9.94 0.41
N ASN A 169 -3.34 -10.14 -0.25
CA ASN A 169 -3.93 -11.48 -0.42
C ASN A 169 -4.21 -11.85 -1.89
N GLU A 170 -4.23 -10.85 -2.79
CA GLU A 170 -4.38 -10.98 -4.23
C GLU A 170 -3.27 -10.22 -4.99
N GLN A 171 -2.84 -10.75 -6.15
CA GLN A 171 -1.76 -10.15 -6.95
C GLN A 171 -2.10 -8.71 -7.33
N LYS A 172 -3.38 -8.47 -7.64
CA LYS A 172 -3.91 -7.16 -8.00
C LYS A 172 -3.74 -6.12 -6.89
N ASN A 173 -3.55 -6.52 -5.63
CA ASN A 173 -3.37 -5.56 -4.53
C ASN A 173 -2.02 -4.84 -4.60
N LEU A 174 -0.99 -5.43 -5.23
CA LEU A 174 0.27 -4.75 -5.52
C LEU A 174 0.28 -4.12 -6.92
N GLY A 175 -0.57 -4.59 -7.83
CA GLY A 175 -0.53 -4.17 -9.21
C GLY A 175 0.83 -4.47 -9.84
N ASP A 176 1.35 -3.49 -10.56
CA ASP A 176 2.64 -3.54 -11.24
C ASP A 176 3.72 -2.68 -10.54
N ALA A 177 3.49 -2.35 -9.26
CA ALA A 177 4.38 -1.48 -8.50
C ALA A 177 5.62 -2.22 -7.96
N SER A 178 6.73 -1.48 -7.87
CA SER A 178 7.91 -1.92 -7.10
C SER A 178 7.65 -1.82 -5.59
N VAL A 179 8.35 -2.63 -4.80
CA VAL A 179 8.30 -2.59 -3.33
C VAL A 179 9.69 -2.34 -2.74
N ILE A 180 9.81 -1.28 -1.95
CA ILE A 180 10.94 -1.05 -1.05
C ILE A 180 10.46 -1.38 0.37
N ASN A 181 10.87 -2.55 0.85
CA ASN A 181 10.51 -3.08 2.14
C ASN A 181 11.66 -2.88 3.14
N ASN A 182 11.51 -1.94 4.07
CA ASN A 182 12.37 -1.77 5.24
C ASN A 182 11.64 -2.11 6.57
N GLY A 183 10.40 -2.57 6.48
CA GLY A 183 9.56 -3.02 7.58
C GLY A 183 9.19 -4.48 7.40
N LEU A 184 7.89 -4.78 7.30
CA LEU A 184 7.37 -6.13 7.05
C LEU A 184 6.45 -6.14 5.82
N LEU A 185 6.70 -7.06 4.88
CA LEU A 185 5.77 -7.39 3.81
C LEU A 185 5.17 -8.78 4.05
N THR A 186 3.85 -8.86 4.20
CA THR A 186 3.13 -10.14 4.30
C THR A 186 2.39 -10.44 3.01
N ILE A 187 2.65 -11.60 2.41
CA ILE A 187 1.92 -12.10 1.24
C ILE A 187 1.13 -13.34 1.66
N SER A 188 -0.19 -13.22 1.76
CA SER A 188 -1.10 -14.29 2.17
C SER A 188 -1.97 -14.76 1.00
N THR A 189 -1.44 -15.65 0.17
CA THR A 189 -2.15 -16.10 -1.03
C THR A 189 -2.71 -17.53 -0.91
N GLU A 190 -3.98 -17.70 -1.30
CA GLU A 190 -4.64 -19.00 -1.45
C GLU A 190 -4.55 -19.56 -2.87
N ARG A 191 -4.12 -18.74 -3.85
CA ARG A 191 -3.93 -19.16 -5.24
C ARG A 191 -2.50 -18.96 -5.66
N SER A 192 -2.00 -19.81 -6.55
CA SER A 192 -0.65 -19.64 -7.05
C SER A 192 -0.53 -18.40 -7.93
N TRP A 193 0.49 -17.57 -7.70
CA TRP A 193 0.85 -16.49 -8.61
C TRP A 193 2.37 -16.30 -8.67
N ALA A 194 2.84 -15.66 -9.74
CA ALA A 194 4.23 -15.25 -9.88
C ALA A 194 4.38 -13.76 -9.53
N MET A 195 5.33 -13.43 -8.66
CA MET A 195 5.75 -12.06 -8.45
C MET A 195 6.57 -11.62 -9.66
N THR A 196 6.13 -10.57 -10.34
CA THR A 196 6.78 -10.05 -11.54
C THR A 196 7.48 -8.71 -11.32
N HIS A 197 7.44 -8.18 -10.09
CA HIS A 197 7.93 -6.85 -9.75
C HIS A 197 9.00 -6.91 -8.67
N SER A 198 9.79 -5.83 -8.58
CA SER A 198 10.93 -5.79 -7.69
C SER A 198 10.50 -5.69 -6.23
N ILE A 199 11.18 -6.48 -5.38
CA ILE A 199 11.09 -6.38 -3.92
C ILE A 199 12.51 -6.23 -3.40
N SER A 200 12.76 -5.12 -2.71
CA SER A 200 14.08 -4.74 -2.21
C SER A 200 14.00 -4.17 -0.80
N GLY A 201 15.13 -3.81 -0.20
CA GLY A 201 15.20 -3.22 1.15
C GLY A 201 15.66 -4.20 2.23
N SER A 202 15.72 -3.75 3.48
CA SER A 202 16.26 -4.51 4.62
C SER A 202 15.20 -5.23 5.45
N GLY A 203 13.93 -5.07 5.11
CA GLY A 203 12.78 -5.58 5.86
C GLY A 203 12.51 -7.06 5.63
N ASP A 204 11.67 -7.60 6.50
CA ASP A 204 11.29 -9.01 6.52
C ASP A 204 10.12 -9.28 5.55
N MET A 205 10.05 -10.52 5.08
CA MET A 205 8.95 -11.03 4.27
C MET A 205 8.31 -12.23 4.94
N THR A 206 6.97 -12.26 5.02
CA THR A 206 6.22 -13.41 5.51
C THR A 206 5.30 -13.94 4.42
N LYS A 207 5.39 -15.23 4.14
CA LYS A 207 4.49 -15.96 3.25
C LYS A 207 3.48 -16.78 4.05
N LEU A 208 2.20 -16.50 3.82
CA LEU A 208 1.03 -17.18 4.38
C LEU A 208 0.13 -17.73 3.26
N GLY A 209 -0.92 -18.45 3.66
CA GLY A 209 -1.92 -19.02 2.76
C GLY A 209 -1.45 -20.26 2.01
N THR A 210 -2.38 -21.02 1.43
CA THR A 210 -2.07 -22.34 0.84
C THR A 210 -1.46 -22.31 -0.56
N GLY A 211 -1.47 -21.15 -1.23
CA GLY A 211 -0.98 -21.00 -2.60
C GLY A 211 0.55 -20.99 -2.73
N ILE A 212 1.01 -21.12 -3.97
CA ILE A 212 2.43 -21.02 -4.34
C ILE A 212 2.75 -19.58 -4.75
N LEU A 213 3.71 -18.95 -4.08
CA LEU A 213 4.31 -17.69 -4.49
C LEU A 213 5.57 -17.98 -5.30
N THR A 214 5.54 -17.77 -6.61
CA THR A 214 6.75 -17.88 -7.43
C THR A 214 7.53 -16.57 -7.40
N LEU A 215 8.79 -16.62 -6.96
CA LEU A 215 9.72 -15.50 -7.02
C LEU A 215 10.67 -15.64 -8.22
N ASN A 216 11.13 -14.50 -8.72
CA ASN A 216 12.17 -14.34 -9.73
C ASN A 216 13.31 -13.44 -9.22
N ASN A 217 14.35 -13.21 -10.04
CA ASN A 217 15.50 -12.37 -9.67
C ASN A 217 15.13 -10.92 -9.30
N ASP A 218 14.10 -10.33 -9.91
CA ASP A 218 13.66 -8.97 -9.59
C ASP A 218 13.02 -8.92 -8.19
N SER A 219 12.26 -9.95 -7.84
CA SER A 219 11.53 -10.05 -6.57
C SER A 219 12.34 -10.59 -5.39
N ALA A 220 13.63 -10.92 -5.57
CA ALA A 220 14.45 -11.62 -4.57
C ALA A 220 15.57 -10.75 -3.97
N ALA A 221 15.51 -9.43 -4.14
CA ALA A 221 16.56 -8.49 -3.75
C ALA A 221 16.43 -7.92 -2.32
N TYR A 222 15.38 -8.28 -1.57
CA TYR A 222 15.22 -7.88 -0.17
C TYR A 222 16.13 -8.72 0.75
N GLN A 223 16.61 -8.12 1.83
CA GLN A 223 17.71 -8.64 2.64
C GLN A 223 17.28 -9.14 4.02
N GLY A 224 16.04 -8.90 4.46
CA GLY A 224 15.59 -9.34 5.79
C GLY A 224 15.43 -10.86 5.92
N THR A 225 14.65 -11.26 6.90
CA THR A 225 14.23 -12.64 7.12
C THR A 225 13.06 -12.98 6.19
N THR A 226 13.07 -14.18 5.62
CA THR A 226 11.92 -14.75 4.94
C THR A 226 11.30 -15.84 5.79
N ASP A 227 10.08 -15.62 6.28
CA ASP A 227 9.30 -16.62 6.99
C ASP A 227 8.27 -17.26 6.04
N ILE A 228 8.47 -18.54 5.71
CA ILE A 228 7.51 -19.35 4.97
C ILE A 228 6.63 -20.07 5.99
N VAL A 229 5.56 -19.41 6.40
CA VAL A 229 4.65 -19.90 7.44
C VAL A 229 3.62 -20.89 6.86
N GLY A 230 3.22 -20.71 5.61
CA GLY A 230 2.29 -21.62 4.94
C GLY A 230 2.37 -21.56 3.41
N GLY A 231 1.98 -22.67 2.79
CA GLY A 231 2.06 -22.85 1.34
C GLY A 231 3.51 -22.95 0.88
N GLU A 232 3.80 -22.38 -0.28
CA GLU A 232 5.09 -22.54 -0.94
C GLU A 232 5.66 -21.22 -1.43
N ILE A 233 6.97 -21.03 -1.28
CA ILE A 233 7.75 -20.13 -2.13
C ILE A 233 8.52 -20.98 -3.13
N ALA A 234 8.24 -20.76 -4.41
CA ALA A 234 8.91 -21.45 -5.51
C ALA A 234 9.88 -20.51 -6.23
N PHE A 235 11.07 -21.00 -6.55
CA PHE A 235 12.06 -20.33 -7.37
C PHE A 235 12.06 -20.95 -8.78
N GLY A 236 12.26 -20.17 -9.83
CA GLY A 236 12.12 -20.60 -11.24
C GLY A 236 12.91 -21.86 -11.63
N SER A 237 12.49 -22.50 -12.73
CA SER A 237 12.98 -23.82 -13.18
C SER A 237 14.28 -23.81 -14.00
N ASP A 238 14.73 -22.65 -14.47
CA ASP A 238 15.81 -22.58 -15.46
C ASP A 238 17.19 -22.38 -14.81
N SER A 239 17.42 -21.16 -14.32
CA SER A 239 18.63 -20.72 -13.64
C SER A 239 18.34 -20.47 -12.16
N ALA A 240 19.34 -20.68 -11.31
CA ALA A 240 19.22 -20.36 -9.89
C ALA A 240 18.96 -18.86 -9.71
N ILE A 241 17.97 -18.54 -8.87
CA ILE A 241 17.69 -17.18 -8.43
C ILE A 241 18.59 -16.84 -7.26
N ASN A 242 19.23 -15.67 -7.29
CA ASN A 242 20.02 -15.20 -6.15
C ASN A 242 19.10 -14.46 -5.18
N MET A 243 18.88 -15.06 -4.02
CA MET A 243 18.03 -14.49 -2.98
C MET A 243 18.89 -13.76 -1.95
N ALA A 244 18.64 -12.46 -1.78
CA ALA A 244 19.42 -11.59 -0.90
C ALA A 244 19.05 -11.72 0.59
N SER A 245 17.95 -12.41 0.91
CA SER A 245 17.49 -12.70 2.28
C SER A 245 18.61 -13.30 3.12
N GLN A 246 18.86 -12.72 4.30
CA GLN A 246 19.93 -13.18 5.20
C GLN A 246 19.52 -14.42 6.01
N HIS A 247 18.23 -14.61 6.24
CA HIS A 247 17.69 -15.80 6.90
C HIS A 247 16.43 -16.26 6.18
N ILE A 248 16.26 -17.57 6.03
CA ILE A 248 15.03 -18.18 5.53
C ILE A 248 14.57 -19.22 6.54
N ASN A 249 13.35 -19.04 7.05
CA ASN A 249 12.70 -19.98 7.95
C ASN A 249 11.57 -20.69 7.21
N ILE A 250 11.65 -22.01 7.13
CA ILE A 250 10.60 -22.85 6.59
C ILE A 250 9.85 -23.46 7.77
N HIS A 251 8.70 -22.89 8.11
CA HIS A 251 7.90 -23.32 9.26
C HIS A 251 7.11 -24.60 8.94
N ASN A 252 6.38 -25.12 9.93
CA ASN A 252 5.49 -26.25 9.75
C ASN A 252 4.51 -26.02 8.58
N SER A 253 4.45 -26.95 7.63
CA SER A 253 3.66 -26.87 6.39
C SER A 253 4.11 -25.79 5.38
N GLY A 254 5.19 -25.07 5.67
CA GLY A 254 5.88 -24.23 4.69
C GLY A 254 6.75 -25.05 3.76
N VAL A 255 6.83 -24.62 2.50
CA VAL A 255 7.65 -25.25 1.47
C VAL A 255 8.51 -24.20 0.76
N MET A 256 9.79 -24.51 0.59
CA MET A 256 10.69 -23.79 -0.30
C MET A 256 11.11 -24.73 -1.44
N SER A 257 11.07 -24.28 -2.69
CA SER A 257 11.26 -25.16 -3.85
C SER A 257 11.96 -24.47 -5.02
N GLY A 258 12.42 -25.25 -6.01
CA GLY A 258 13.06 -24.74 -7.23
C GLY A 258 14.55 -24.40 -7.13
N ASN A 259 15.05 -23.62 -8.10
CA ASN A 259 16.47 -23.31 -8.24
C ASN A 259 16.84 -21.99 -7.54
N VAL A 260 17.68 -22.03 -6.53
CA VAL A 260 17.96 -20.87 -5.67
C VAL A 260 19.37 -20.90 -5.07
N THR A 261 19.99 -19.73 -5.02
CA THR A 261 21.20 -19.46 -4.23
C THR A 261 20.80 -18.49 -3.13
N THR A 262 20.83 -18.92 -1.87
CA THR A 262 20.52 -18.05 -0.73
C THR A 262 21.76 -17.27 -0.30
N ALA A 263 21.59 -16.02 0.14
CA ALA A 263 22.70 -15.22 0.66
C ALA A 263 23.13 -15.67 2.07
N GLY A 264 22.18 -16.04 2.92
CA GLY A 264 22.46 -16.48 4.29
C GLY A 264 21.84 -17.81 4.66
N ASP A 265 21.44 -17.93 5.93
CA ASP A 265 21.06 -19.19 6.56
C ASP A 265 19.70 -19.69 6.11
N VAL A 266 19.53 -21.01 6.10
CA VAL A 266 18.24 -21.68 5.89
C VAL A 266 17.95 -22.57 7.10
N ASN A 267 16.82 -22.33 7.74
CA ASN A 267 16.30 -23.15 8.83
C ASN A 267 15.02 -23.87 8.38
N VAL A 268 15.11 -25.18 8.22
CA VAL A 268 13.97 -26.05 7.92
C VAL A 268 13.43 -26.58 9.25
N MET A 269 12.37 -25.96 9.77
CA MET A 269 11.79 -26.32 11.07
C MET A 269 11.02 -27.66 10.99
N PRO A 270 10.70 -28.30 12.13
CA PRO A 270 9.85 -29.48 12.14
C PRO A 270 8.53 -29.27 11.38
N GLY A 271 8.28 -30.14 10.40
CA GLY A 271 7.12 -30.06 9.50
C GLY A 271 7.28 -29.12 8.29
N GLY A 272 8.38 -28.36 8.21
CA GLY A 272 8.77 -27.61 7.01
C GLY A 272 9.45 -28.50 5.97
N THR A 273 9.42 -28.06 4.71
CA THR A 273 10.03 -28.80 3.59
C THR A 273 10.91 -27.91 2.72
N LEU A 274 12.16 -28.31 2.52
CA LEU A 274 13.05 -27.79 1.48
C LEU A 274 13.11 -28.79 0.32
N ARG A 275 12.54 -28.43 -0.83
CA ARG A 275 12.60 -29.19 -2.08
C ARG A 275 13.77 -28.68 -2.92
N VAL A 276 14.79 -29.51 -3.07
CA VAL A 276 16.07 -29.16 -3.67
C VAL A 276 16.04 -29.49 -5.17
N ALA A 277 16.40 -28.49 -5.98
CA ALA A 277 16.80 -28.64 -7.37
C ALA A 277 18.25 -28.17 -7.54
N LYS A 278 18.50 -27.05 -8.25
CA LYS A 278 19.81 -26.37 -8.21
C LYS A 278 19.85 -25.41 -7.02
N THR A 279 20.02 -25.96 -5.82
CA THR A 279 20.04 -25.19 -4.57
C THR A 279 21.45 -25.01 -4.03
N THR A 280 21.84 -23.77 -3.76
CA THR A 280 23.06 -23.40 -3.03
C THR A 280 22.67 -22.60 -1.80
N ILE A 281 23.21 -22.99 -0.63
CA ILE A 281 22.97 -22.27 0.63
C ILE A 281 24.23 -21.47 0.94
N GLY A 282 24.08 -20.14 1.03
CA GLY A 282 25.20 -19.23 1.30
C GLY A 282 25.68 -19.24 2.75
N GLY A 283 24.78 -19.55 3.69
CA GLY A 283 25.06 -19.68 5.12
C GLY A 283 24.99 -21.12 5.63
N ASN A 284 24.49 -21.28 6.85
CA ASN A 284 24.23 -22.57 7.48
C ASN A 284 22.89 -23.16 7.03
N LEU A 285 22.83 -24.48 6.97
CA LEU A 285 21.57 -25.23 6.89
C LEU A 285 21.29 -25.89 8.23
N GLU A 286 20.26 -25.41 8.93
CA GLU A 286 19.67 -26.10 10.08
C GLU A 286 18.45 -26.89 9.59
N ASN A 287 18.43 -28.20 9.85
CA ASN A 287 17.33 -29.06 9.39
C ASN A 287 16.73 -29.87 10.54
N GLY A 288 15.52 -29.50 10.93
CA GLY A 288 14.59 -30.29 11.74
C GLY A 288 13.37 -30.80 10.96
N GLY A 289 13.27 -30.52 9.66
CA GLY A 289 12.16 -30.89 8.79
C GLY A 289 12.55 -31.87 7.68
N THR A 290 11.92 -31.72 6.51
CA THR A 290 12.15 -32.57 5.34
C THR A 290 13.03 -31.86 4.33
N VAL A 291 14.07 -32.55 3.84
CA VAL A 291 14.82 -32.16 2.65
C VAL A 291 14.62 -33.24 1.60
N SER A 292 14.09 -32.88 0.43
CA SER A 292 13.79 -33.82 -0.65
C SER A 292 14.24 -33.26 -1.99
N ASN A 293 14.48 -34.11 -2.99
CA ASN A 293 14.69 -33.65 -4.37
C ASN A 293 13.36 -33.28 -5.04
N GLU A 294 13.39 -32.35 -6.00
CA GLU A 294 12.31 -32.14 -6.97
C GLU A 294 12.23 -33.21 -8.06
#